data_AF-A0A8W8K9A7-F1
#
_entry.id   AF-A0A8W8K9A7-F1
#
_cell.length_a   1.000
_cell.length_b   1.000
_cell.length_c   1.000
_cell.angle_alpha   90.00
_cell.angle_beta   90.00
_cell.angle_gamma   90.00
#
_symmetry.space_group_name_H-M   'P 1'
#
loop_
_entity.id
_entity.type
_entity.pdbx_description
1 polymer ?
#
loop_
_entity_poly.entity_id
_entity_poly.type
_entity_poly.pdbx_seq_one_letter_code
_entity_poly.pdbx_strand_id
1 'polypeptide(L)'
;SMIGGIVVLIGTSMLTQSIPYKEGIGSKQLAWMLHSAVVGGIVAPLTMLGGPLLVRAAWYTAGVVGGLSALAMCAPSEKFLNMGGPLAIGLGVVFVSSLGSMFLPPTTSLGAGLYSISIYGGLVLFSMFLLYDTQKVIKRAENHPVYSAQKFDPINACMGIYMDTINIFIRIATILAGGGGRRK
;
A
#
# COMPACT_ATOMS: atom_id res chain seq x y z
N SER A 1 18.10 -7.09 8.63
CA SER A 1 17.30 -8.32 8.62
C SER A 1 15.86 -7.98 8.23
N MET A 2 15.17 -8.85 7.50
CA MET A 2 13.80 -8.64 7.01
C MET A 2 12.80 -8.37 8.14
N ILE A 3 12.92 -9.10 9.26
CA ILE A 3 12.10 -8.87 10.47
C ILE A 3 12.36 -7.47 11.04
N GLY A 4 13.62 -7.03 11.09
CA GLY A 4 13.95 -5.67 11.51
C GLY A 4 13.31 -4.59 10.63
N GLY A 5 13.27 -4.81 9.30
CA GLY A 5 12.59 -3.90 8.37
C GLY A 5 11.09 -3.80 8.62
N ILE A 6 10.42 -4.94 8.84
CA ILE A 6 8.97 -4.99 9.16
C ILE A 6 8.69 -4.27 10.48
N VAL A 7 9.49 -4.52 11.52
CA VAL A 7 9.34 -3.87 12.83
C VAL A 7 9.50 -2.37 12.74
N VAL A 8 10.52 -1.89 12.02
CA VAL A 8 10.75 -0.44 11.83
C VAL A 8 9.62 0.19 11.02
N LEU A 9 9.10 -0.49 9.99
CA LEU A 9 8.00 0.00 9.17
C LEU A 9 6.69 0.12 9.98
N ILE A 10 6.35 -0.91 10.77
CA ILE A 10 5.17 -0.87 11.64
C ILE A 10 5.35 0.18 12.73
N GLY A 11 6.51 0.24 13.37
CA GLY A 11 6.80 1.18 14.45
C GLY A 11 6.72 2.64 13.99
N THR A 12 7.27 2.97 12.82
CA THR A 12 7.19 4.33 12.27
C THR A 12 5.79 4.71 11.80
N SER A 13 5.00 3.75 11.30
CA SER A 13 3.59 3.96 10.99
C SER A 13 2.77 4.24 12.27
N MET A 14 2.96 3.42 13.30
CA MET A 14 2.33 3.62 14.62
C MET A 14 2.71 4.97 15.24
N LEU A 15 3.97 5.36 15.15
CA LEU A 15 4.46 6.66 15.64
C LEU A 15 3.75 7.82 14.94
N THR A 16 3.63 7.76 13.60
CA THR A 16 2.95 8.79 12.81
C THR A 16 1.47 8.88 13.20
N GLN A 17 0.84 7.73 13.48
CA GLN A 17 -0.56 7.65 13.88
C GLN A 17 -0.82 8.12 15.31
N SER A 18 0.11 7.89 16.24
CA SER A 18 -0.03 8.27 17.65
C SER A 18 0.10 9.77 17.90
N ILE A 19 0.76 10.51 17.00
CA ILE A 19 0.93 11.95 17.15
C ILE A 19 -0.35 12.67 16.69
N PRO A 20 -0.99 13.50 17.53
CA PRO A 20 -2.18 14.24 17.13
C PRO A 20 -1.84 15.29 16.08
N TYR A 21 -2.73 15.48 15.11
CA TYR A 21 -2.57 16.48 14.07
C TYR A 21 -2.65 17.91 14.64
N LYS A 22 -1.68 18.73 14.24
CA LYS A 22 -1.68 20.18 14.44
C LYS A 22 -1.44 20.83 13.08
N GLU A 23 -2.15 21.92 12.81
CA GLU A 23 -1.97 22.71 11.58
C GLU A 23 -0.54 23.30 11.54
N GLY A 24 0.12 23.21 10.38
CA GLY A 24 1.50 23.66 10.17
C GLY A 24 2.55 22.55 10.08
N ILE A 25 3.82 22.94 9.93
CA ILE A 25 4.97 22.02 9.99
C ILE A 25 5.23 21.72 11.47
N GLY A 26 5.01 20.46 11.87
CA GLY A 26 5.18 20.04 13.25
C GLY A 26 5.61 18.58 13.38
N SER A 27 5.55 18.06 14.60
CA SER A 27 6.01 16.70 14.93
C SER A 27 5.38 15.61 14.07
N LYS A 28 4.14 15.81 13.62
CA LYS A 28 3.45 14.83 12.78
C LYS A 28 4.00 14.76 11.36
N GLN A 29 4.34 15.90 10.76
CA GLN A 29 4.98 15.96 9.44
C GLN A 29 6.38 15.36 9.50
N LEU A 30 7.12 15.60 10.58
CA LEU A 30 8.42 14.97 10.81
C LEU A 30 8.30 13.45 10.95
N ALA A 31 7.32 12.95 11.72
CA ALA A 31 7.07 11.53 11.84
C ALA A 31 6.67 10.89 10.49
N TRP A 32 5.85 11.58 9.70
CA TRP A 32 5.48 11.14 8.36
C TRP A 32 6.66 11.15 7.38
N MET A 33 7.53 12.17 7.42
CA MET A 33 8.77 12.19 6.64
C MET A 33 9.70 11.05 7.05
N LEU A 34 9.84 10.79 8.35
CA LEU A 34 10.62 9.67 8.86
C LEU A 34 10.06 8.33 8.39
N HIS A 35 8.74 8.14 8.46
CA HIS A 35 8.09 6.94 7.91
C HIS A 35 8.33 6.81 6.40
N SER A 36 8.20 7.91 5.65
CA SER A 36 8.43 7.93 4.21
C SER A 36 9.88 7.58 3.85
N ALA A 37 10.85 8.05 4.64
CA ALA A 37 12.26 7.71 4.48
C ALA A 37 12.51 6.21 4.76
N VAL A 38 11.87 5.64 5.79
CA VAL A 38 11.94 4.20 6.08
C VAL A 38 11.37 3.37 4.93
N VAL A 39 10.20 3.75 4.42
CA VAL A 39 9.59 3.07 3.27
C VAL A 39 10.50 3.17 2.05
N GLY A 40 11.07 4.35 1.78
CA GLY A 40 12.07 4.55 0.73
C GLY A 40 13.28 3.63 0.89
N GLY A 41 13.80 3.47 2.12
CA GLY A 41 14.90 2.56 2.42
C GLY A 41 14.57 1.08 2.18
N ILE A 42 13.33 0.66 2.44
CA ILE A 42 12.85 -0.71 2.17
C ILE A 42 12.65 -0.94 0.67
N VAL A 43 12.23 0.09 -0.06
CA VAL A 43 12.03 0.06 -1.52
C VAL A 43 13.35 0.20 -2.27
N ALA A 44 14.41 0.75 -1.64
CA ALA A 44 15.71 1.02 -2.25
C ALA A 44 16.32 -0.17 -3.02
N PRO A 45 16.27 -1.44 -2.55
CA PRO A 45 16.79 -2.57 -3.33
C PRO A 45 16.13 -2.74 -4.70
N LEU A 46 14.90 -2.26 -4.91
CA LEU A 46 14.25 -2.29 -6.22
C LEU A 46 14.92 -1.38 -7.25
N THR A 47 15.70 -0.37 -6.82
CA THR A 47 16.47 0.47 -7.75
C THR A 47 17.53 -0.32 -8.50
N MET A 48 17.92 -1.50 -7.99
CA MET A 48 18.81 -2.42 -8.69
C MET A 48 18.18 -3.07 -9.93
N LEU A 49 16.84 -3.04 -10.06
CA LEU A 49 16.13 -3.55 -11.25
C LEU A 49 16.30 -2.65 -12.49
N GLY A 50 16.82 -1.43 -12.30
CA GLY A 50 17.11 -0.47 -13.36
C GLY A 50 16.15 0.71 -13.41
N GLY A 51 16.71 1.91 -13.55
CA GLY A 51 15.96 3.18 -13.57
C GLY A 51 14.83 3.23 -14.61
N PRO A 52 15.05 2.89 -15.88
CA PRO A 52 14.00 2.94 -16.90
C PRO A 52 12.80 2.02 -16.61
N LEU A 53 13.04 0.86 -16.00
CA LEU A 53 11.98 -0.07 -15.61
C LEU A 53 11.13 0.52 -14.49
N LEU A 54 11.78 1.09 -13.46
CA LEU A 54 11.07 1.72 -12.35
C LEU A 54 10.27 2.94 -12.77
N VAL A 55 10.77 3.76 -13.69
CA VAL A 55 10.01 4.90 -14.22
C VAL A 55 8.74 4.44 -14.94
N ARG A 56 8.82 3.35 -15.73
CA ARG A 56 7.64 2.74 -16.35
C ARG A 56 6.67 2.19 -15.31
N ALA A 57 7.19 1.48 -14.31
CA ALA A 57 6.38 0.96 -13.20
C ALA A 57 5.65 2.09 -12.45
N ALA A 58 6.35 3.20 -12.22
CA ALA A 58 5.79 4.39 -11.58
C ALA A 58 4.66 5.00 -12.42
N TRP A 59 4.84 5.11 -13.74
CA TRP A 59 3.78 5.62 -14.62
C TRP A 59 2.55 4.72 -14.65
N TYR A 60 2.73 3.40 -14.74
CA TYR A 60 1.61 2.46 -14.68
C TYR A 60 0.91 2.51 -13.32
N THR A 61 1.67 2.62 -12.23
CA THR A 61 1.10 2.79 -10.89
C THR A 61 0.30 4.07 -10.79
N ALA A 62 0.82 5.20 -11.27
CA ALA A 62 0.11 6.47 -11.27
C ALA A 62 -1.20 6.40 -12.07
N GLY A 63 -1.21 5.72 -13.22
CA GLY A 63 -2.42 5.46 -13.99
C GLY A 63 -3.44 4.60 -13.24
N VAL A 64 -3.00 3.51 -12.61
CA VAL A 64 -3.87 2.62 -11.83
C VAL A 64 -4.42 3.34 -10.59
N VAL A 65 -3.56 3.97 -9.79
CA VAL A 65 -3.93 4.70 -8.58
C VAL A 65 -4.86 5.86 -8.91
N GLY A 66 -4.54 6.66 -9.92
CA GLY A 66 -5.36 7.78 -10.36
C GLY A 66 -6.72 7.32 -10.89
N GLY A 67 -6.73 6.30 -11.76
CA GLY A 67 -7.97 5.74 -12.31
C GLY A 67 -8.87 5.13 -11.25
N LEU A 68 -8.31 4.33 -10.34
CA LEU A 68 -9.07 3.75 -9.24
C LEU A 68 -9.58 4.82 -8.27
N SER A 69 -8.75 5.80 -7.90
CA SER A 69 -9.19 6.91 -7.04
C SER A 69 -10.35 7.67 -7.67
N ALA A 70 -10.35 7.89 -8.99
CA ALA A 70 -11.46 8.49 -9.71
C ALA A 70 -12.73 7.64 -9.66
N LEU A 71 -12.62 6.32 -9.84
CA LEU A 71 -13.75 5.40 -9.71
C LEU A 71 -14.30 5.38 -8.27
N ALA A 72 -13.44 5.45 -7.26
CA ALA A 72 -13.83 5.52 -5.86
C ALA A 72 -14.66 6.76 -5.56
N MET A 73 -14.29 7.92 -6.12
CA MET A 73 -15.06 9.17 -5.97
C MET A 73 -16.48 9.06 -6.56
N CYS A 74 -16.67 8.26 -7.60
CA CYS A 74 -17.97 8.08 -8.24
C CYS A 74 -18.81 6.93 -7.66
N ALA A 75 -18.24 6.05 -6.83
CA ALA A 75 -18.90 4.85 -6.36
C ALA A 75 -19.67 5.07 -5.02
N PRO A 76 -20.87 4.48 -4.86
CA PRO A 76 -21.72 4.71 -3.68
C PRO A 76 -21.15 4.03 -2.42
N SER A 77 -20.99 4.82 -1.35
CA SER A 77 -20.25 4.45 -0.12
C SER A 77 -20.92 3.43 0.82
N GLU A 78 -22.21 3.13 0.62
CA GLU A 78 -23.03 2.26 1.48
C GLU A 78 -22.56 0.79 1.48
N LYS A 79 -22.11 0.27 0.34
CA LYS A 79 -21.63 -1.12 0.22
C LYS A 79 -20.25 -1.36 0.84
N PHE A 80 -19.52 -0.30 1.14
CA PHE A 80 -18.09 -0.41 1.42
C PHE A 80 -17.76 -0.71 2.88
N LEU A 81 -18.59 -0.31 3.85
CA LEU A 81 -18.36 -0.74 5.25
C LEU A 81 -18.40 -2.28 5.39
N ASN A 82 -19.23 -2.94 4.58
CA ASN A 82 -19.35 -4.40 4.57
C ASN A 82 -18.24 -5.11 3.77
N MET A 83 -17.45 -4.38 2.98
CA MET A 83 -16.31 -4.93 2.23
C MET A 83 -15.04 -5.08 3.07
N GLY A 84 -14.97 -4.47 4.26
CA GLY A 84 -13.81 -4.59 5.15
C GLY A 84 -13.51 -6.05 5.56
N GLY A 85 -14.55 -6.86 5.77
CA GLY A 85 -14.42 -8.28 6.13
C GLY A 85 -13.73 -9.11 5.04
N PRO A 86 -14.26 -9.16 3.81
CA PRO A 86 -13.60 -9.85 2.70
C PRO A 86 -12.20 -9.33 2.38
N LEU A 87 -11.98 -8.00 2.44
CA LEU A 87 -10.66 -7.41 2.22
C LEU A 87 -9.63 -7.88 3.25
N ALA A 88 -10.01 -7.95 4.54
CA ALA A 88 -9.14 -8.45 5.59
C ALA A 88 -8.78 -9.94 5.42
N ILE A 89 -9.73 -10.77 4.99
CA ILE A 89 -9.48 -12.19 4.68
C ILE A 89 -8.48 -12.30 3.51
N GLY A 90 -8.71 -11.54 2.44
CA GLY A 90 -7.79 -11.53 1.30
C GLY A 90 -6.38 -11.06 1.71
N LEU A 91 -6.27 -10.06 2.59
CA LEU A 91 -4.99 -9.58 3.09
C LEU A 91 -4.26 -10.68 3.85
N GLY A 92 -4.98 -11.45 4.68
CA GLY A 92 -4.44 -12.63 5.36
C GLY A 92 -3.88 -13.67 4.38
N VAL A 93 -4.61 -13.97 3.31
CA VAL A 93 -4.16 -14.91 2.26
C VAL A 93 -2.89 -14.42 1.58
N VAL A 94 -2.85 -13.14 1.19
CA VAL A 94 -1.68 -12.55 0.53
C VAL A 94 -0.49 -12.49 1.48
N PHE A 95 -0.73 -12.19 2.75
CA PHE A 95 0.30 -12.15 3.79
C PHE A 95 0.91 -13.53 4.05
N VAL A 96 0.08 -14.55 4.27
CA VAL A 96 0.54 -15.94 4.44
C VAL A 96 1.24 -16.44 3.18
N SER A 97 0.75 -16.07 2.00
CA SER A 97 1.41 -16.41 0.73
C SER A 97 2.77 -15.74 0.56
N SER A 98 2.91 -14.49 1.04
CA SER A 98 4.17 -13.74 1.03
C SER A 98 5.18 -14.33 2.01
N LEU A 99 4.73 -14.75 3.20
CA LEU A 99 5.59 -15.47 4.15
C LEU A 99 5.98 -16.84 3.61
N GLY A 100 5.04 -17.58 3.01
CA GLY A 100 5.29 -18.90 2.45
C GLY A 100 6.27 -18.88 1.27
N SER A 101 6.19 -17.88 0.39
CA SER A 101 7.13 -17.73 -0.74
C SER A 101 8.55 -17.33 -0.31
N MET A 102 8.74 -16.90 0.94
CA MET A 102 10.06 -16.64 1.51
C MET A 102 10.75 -17.89 2.04
N PHE A 103 9.99 -18.92 2.45
CA PHE A 103 10.52 -20.20 2.94
C PHE A 103 10.54 -21.29 1.86
N LEU A 104 9.70 -21.16 0.82
CA LEU A 104 9.60 -22.12 -0.26
C LEU A 104 10.22 -21.54 -1.55
N PRO A 105 11.20 -22.21 -2.16
CA PRO A 105 11.78 -21.76 -3.42
C PRO A 105 10.71 -21.60 -4.51
N PRO A 106 10.76 -20.53 -5.33
CA PRO A 106 9.83 -20.33 -6.43
C PRO A 106 9.95 -21.40 -7.54
N THR A 107 10.94 -22.30 -7.46
CA THR A 107 11.15 -23.44 -8.36
C THR A 107 10.22 -24.62 -8.06
N THR A 108 9.62 -24.70 -6.86
CA THR A 108 8.61 -25.72 -6.51
C THR A 108 7.22 -25.26 -6.96
N SER A 109 6.35 -26.18 -7.39
CA SER A 109 4.97 -25.87 -7.82
C SER A 109 4.17 -25.08 -6.77
N LEU A 110 4.32 -25.44 -5.49
CA LEU A 110 3.75 -24.68 -4.38
C LEU A 110 4.38 -23.29 -4.23
N GLY A 111 5.71 -23.17 -4.32
CA GLY A 111 6.41 -21.88 -4.24
C GLY A 111 6.03 -20.93 -5.38
N ALA A 112 5.93 -21.44 -6.61
CA ALA A 112 5.47 -20.69 -7.78
C ALA A 112 4.00 -20.23 -7.63
N GLY A 113 3.14 -21.08 -7.07
CA GLY A 113 1.74 -20.76 -6.76
C GLY A 113 1.64 -19.64 -5.71
N LEU A 114 2.35 -19.78 -4.59
CA LEU A 114 2.39 -18.77 -3.53
C LEU A 114 2.96 -17.45 -4.02
N TYR A 115 4.01 -17.47 -4.85
CA TYR A 115 4.57 -16.27 -5.47
C TYR A 115 3.56 -15.59 -6.41
N SER A 116 2.80 -16.37 -7.19
CA SER A 116 1.79 -15.83 -8.10
C SER A 116 0.63 -15.18 -7.32
N ILE A 117 0.15 -15.82 -6.25
CA ILE A 117 -0.85 -15.25 -5.34
C ILE A 117 -0.29 -13.99 -4.65
N SER A 118 0.96 -14.08 -4.18
CA SER A 118 1.61 -12.98 -3.48
C SER A 118 1.94 -11.80 -4.37
N ILE A 119 1.95 -11.92 -5.71
CA ILE A 119 2.21 -10.81 -6.66
C ILE A 119 0.91 -10.36 -7.35
N TYR A 120 0.23 -11.25 -8.06
CA TYR A 120 -0.98 -10.91 -8.83
C TYR A 120 -2.21 -10.80 -7.93
N GLY A 121 -2.40 -11.75 -7.02
CA GLY A 121 -3.53 -11.73 -6.08
C GLY A 121 -3.46 -10.49 -5.18
N GLY A 122 -2.28 -10.21 -4.63
CA GLY A 122 -2.12 -9.00 -3.83
C GLY A 122 -2.17 -7.70 -4.64
N LEU A 123 -1.82 -7.68 -5.94
CA LEU A 123 -2.01 -6.47 -6.78
C LEU A 123 -3.49 -6.11 -6.87
N VAL A 124 -4.34 -7.10 -7.13
CA VAL A 124 -5.80 -6.93 -7.18
C VAL A 124 -6.33 -6.52 -5.80
N LEU A 125 -5.84 -7.16 -4.74
CA LEU A 125 -6.20 -6.85 -3.38
C LEU A 125 -5.88 -5.40 -2.99
N PHE A 126 -4.64 -4.95 -3.18
CA PHE A 126 -4.23 -3.58 -2.85
C PHE A 126 -4.92 -2.54 -3.73
N SER A 127 -5.27 -2.90 -4.97
CA SER A 127 -6.13 -2.06 -5.83
C SER A 127 -7.53 -1.90 -5.23
N MET A 128 -8.10 -2.96 -4.67
CA MET A 128 -9.38 -2.89 -3.94
C MET A 128 -9.25 -2.15 -2.60
N PHE A 129 -8.15 -2.31 -1.87
CA PHE A 129 -7.87 -1.53 -0.65
C PHE A 129 -7.77 -0.04 -0.96
N LEU A 130 -7.09 0.33 -2.04
CA LEU A 130 -7.01 1.71 -2.48
C LEU A 130 -8.41 2.30 -2.73
N LEU A 131 -9.28 1.57 -3.43
CA LEU A 131 -10.68 1.99 -3.63
C LEU A 131 -11.41 2.17 -2.30
N TYR A 132 -11.30 1.18 -1.41
CA TYR A 132 -11.94 1.19 -0.10
C TYR A 132 -11.44 2.35 0.79
N ASP A 133 -10.12 2.54 0.89
CA ASP A 133 -9.52 3.58 1.72
C ASP A 133 -9.78 4.97 1.14
N THR A 134 -9.78 5.14 -0.18
CA THR A 134 -10.18 6.41 -0.83
C THR A 134 -11.58 6.82 -0.42
N GLN A 135 -12.54 5.90 -0.48
CA GLN A 135 -13.90 6.21 -0.07
C GLN A 135 -14.06 6.41 1.42
N LYS A 136 -13.31 5.66 2.23
CA LYS A 136 -13.27 5.83 3.69
C LYS A 136 -12.77 7.22 4.06
N VAL A 137 -11.77 7.74 3.35
CA VAL A 137 -11.28 9.12 3.50
C VAL A 137 -12.35 10.12 3.11
N ILE A 138 -12.99 9.96 1.94
CA ILE A 138 -14.07 10.85 1.47
C ILE A 138 -15.23 10.88 2.47
N LYS A 139 -15.75 9.72 2.88
CA LYS A 139 -16.84 9.62 3.85
C LYS A 139 -16.48 10.19 5.20
N ARG A 140 -15.21 10.06 5.64
CA ARG A 140 -14.74 10.67 6.88
C ARG A 140 -14.61 12.19 6.76
N ALA A 141 -14.24 12.71 5.59
CA ALA A 141 -14.19 14.14 5.32
C ALA A 141 -15.61 14.75 5.25
N GLU A 142 -16.55 14.09 4.57
CA GLU A 142 -17.95 14.53 4.47
C GLU A 142 -18.68 14.51 5.82
N ASN A 143 -18.48 13.47 6.63
CA ASN A 143 -19.13 13.33 7.93
C ASN A 143 -18.38 14.03 9.07
N HIS A 144 -17.30 14.77 8.79
CA HIS A 144 -16.56 15.43 9.85
C HIS A 144 -17.33 16.66 10.36
N PRO A 145 -17.82 16.68 11.61
CA PRO A 145 -18.54 17.84 12.11
C PRO A 145 -17.59 19.02 12.30
N VAL A 146 -18.05 20.23 11.95
CA VAL A 146 -17.31 21.50 12.10
C VAL A 146 -16.85 21.74 13.55
N TYR A 147 -17.56 21.15 14.52
CA TYR A 147 -17.26 21.22 15.96
C TYR A 147 -16.97 19.82 16.55
N SER A 148 -16.09 19.05 15.92
CA SER A 148 -15.61 17.78 16.49
C SER A 148 -14.55 18.03 17.58
N ALA A 149 -14.58 17.26 18.67
CA ALA A 149 -13.56 17.32 19.71
C ALA A 149 -12.17 16.83 19.22
N GLN A 150 -12.12 16.10 18.11
CA GLN A 150 -10.88 15.69 17.44
C GLN A 150 -10.84 16.26 16.02
N LYS A 151 -9.89 17.17 15.78
CA LYS A 151 -9.61 17.73 14.45
C LYS A 151 -9.37 16.60 13.43
N PHE A 152 -9.92 16.77 12.23
CA PHE A 152 -9.66 15.87 11.11
C PHE A 152 -8.16 15.76 10.86
N ASP A 153 -7.67 14.52 10.80
CA ASP A 153 -6.27 14.21 10.60
C ASP A 153 -6.05 13.67 9.18
N PRO A 154 -5.70 14.54 8.22
CA PRO A 154 -5.53 14.13 6.83
C PRO A 154 -4.38 13.15 6.64
N ILE A 155 -3.30 13.26 7.44
CA ILE A 155 -2.12 12.39 7.31
C ILE A 155 -2.49 10.97 7.72
N ASN A 156 -3.19 10.80 8.84
CA ASN A 156 -3.65 9.47 9.26
C ASN A 156 -4.71 8.90 8.31
N ALA A 157 -5.57 9.76 7.75
CA ALA A 157 -6.58 9.34 6.80
C ALA A 157 -5.94 8.79 5.50
N CYS A 158 -4.91 9.45 4.98
CA CYS A 158 -4.26 9.06 3.73
C CYS A 158 -3.16 7.98 3.87
N MET A 159 -2.79 7.60 5.10
CA MET A 159 -1.73 6.63 5.34
C MET A 159 -2.00 5.26 4.69
N GLY A 160 -3.27 4.81 4.67
CA GLY A 160 -3.68 3.57 3.98
C GLY A 160 -3.45 3.65 2.48
N ILE A 161 -3.99 4.71 1.85
CA ILE A 161 -3.84 4.99 0.41
C ILE A 161 -2.35 5.08 0.01
N TYR A 162 -1.52 5.71 0.85
CA TYR A 162 -0.07 5.77 0.65
C TYR A 162 0.56 4.37 0.63
N MET A 163 0.25 3.53 1.62
CA MET A 163 0.80 2.18 1.70
C MET A 163 0.30 1.29 0.56
N ASP A 164 -0.97 1.38 0.17
CA ASP A 164 -1.52 0.64 -0.97
C ASP A 164 -0.82 1.03 -2.27
N THR A 165 -0.58 2.33 -2.48
CA THR A 165 0.14 2.84 -3.64
C THR A 165 1.54 2.26 -3.74
N ILE A 166 2.29 2.23 -2.63
CA ILE A 166 3.63 1.64 -2.58
C ILE A 166 3.56 0.13 -2.84
N ASN A 167 2.60 -0.58 -2.25
CA ASN A 167 2.43 -2.01 -2.47
C ASN A 167 2.12 -2.34 -3.94
N ILE A 168 1.23 -1.57 -4.58
CA ILE A 168 0.92 -1.69 -6.01
C ILE A 168 2.18 -1.43 -6.85
N PHE A 169 2.95 -0.37 -6.53
CA PHE A 169 4.19 -0.05 -7.23
C PHE A 169 5.21 -1.19 -7.20
N ILE A 170 5.50 -1.72 -6.00
CA ILE A 170 6.46 -2.83 -5.82
C ILE A 170 6.05 -4.03 -6.68
N ARG A 171 4.75 -4.34 -6.72
CA ARG A 171 4.21 -5.47 -7.49
C ARG A 171 4.31 -5.24 -8.98
N ILE A 172 3.95 -4.06 -9.47
CA ILE A 172 4.10 -3.71 -10.89
C ILE A 172 5.57 -3.75 -11.29
N ALA A 173 6.47 -3.18 -10.50
CA ALA A 173 7.91 -3.23 -10.75
C ALA A 173 8.42 -4.67 -10.80
N THR A 174 7.98 -5.52 -9.87
CA THR A 174 8.36 -6.94 -9.83
C THR A 174 7.82 -7.72 -11.03
N ILE A 175 6.56 -7.46 -11.44
CA ILE A 175 5.96 -8.06 -12.65
C ILE A 175 6.74 -7.66 -13.90
N LEU A 176 7.09 -6.38 -14.04
CA LEU A 176 7.88 -5.88 -15.18
C LEU A 176 9.29 -6.49 -15.20
N ALA A 177 9.93 -6.64 -14.05
CA ALA A 177 11.24 -7.28 -13.94
C ALA A 177 11.20 -8.76 -14.30
N GLY A 178 10.20 -9.51 -13.79
CA GLY A 178 10.00 -10.93 -14.11
C GLY A 178 9.56 -11.18 -15.56
N GLY A 179 8.83 -10.24 -16.17
CA GLY A 179 8.40 -10.32 -17.57
C GLY A 179 9.52 -9.99 -18.58
N GLY A 180 10.49 -9.16 -18.20
CA GLY A 180 11.61 -8.75 -19.06
C GLY A 180 12.68 -9.84 -19.27
N GLY A 181 12.87 -10.72 -18.29
CA GLY A 181 13.85 -11.82 -18.36
C GLY A 181 13.44 -12.99 -19.26
N ARG A 182 12.18 -13.06 -19.69
CA ARG A 182 11.66 -14.14 -20.55
C ARG A 182 11.75 -13.84 -22.06
N ARG A 183 12.31 -12.68 -22.43
CA ARG A 183 12.41 -12.18 -23.82
C ARG A 183 13.85 -12.03 -24.32
N LYS A 184 14.81 -12.74 -23.71
CA LYS A 184 16.15 -12.94 -24.26
C LYS A 184 16.49 -14.42 -24.27
#